data_AF-A0A4Q9KQZ7-F1
#
_entry.id   AF-A0A4Q9KQZ7-F1
#
_cell.length_a   1.000
_cell.length_b   1.000
_cell.length_c   1.000
_cell.angle_alpha   90.00
_cell.angle_beta   90.00
_cell.angle_gamma   90.00
#
_symmetry.space_group_name_H-M   'P 1'
#
loop_
_entity.id
_entity.type
_entity.pdbx_description
1 polymer ?
#
loop_
_entity_poly.entity_id
_entity_poly.type
_entity_poly.pdbx_seq_one_letter_code
_entity_poly.pdbx_strand_id
1 'polypeptide(L)'
;SGGYGHILKAKNIATRETVVIKVAKSNEYQISLTNEKSFLDKLNHLNIIKYIREIKINNKTCLVFPFYENTLESAFLHKFFDDNEIRFILKQILDALRYMHNKGIIHNDIKPGNVLLQGKGCVKIIDFGISCNVNRPIKIFEGYGKSDIDQKFEFYSPEIRTNDLYNEKSDMWSFGYIIRYLKYKNKWKSIYELAFKVQDYSHFISFFINNESDKRVSASTALMSNFFEGFYEFIFCFCSIKDQSICGPEYKFSKFDNRLHITNNKLNIVFYCGCSVEAKSFCSEKIIQAKRKDMVFFNSDHSQYFSFGNHCSFMIIIDTRFYLLCELNMSELECLQVIFQYLRINTMK
;
A
#
# COMPACT_ATOMS: atom_id res chain seq x y z
N SER A 1 17.82 19.94 0.27
CA SER A 1 17.70 20.37 1.69
C SER A 1 16.22 20.36 2.04
N GLY A 2 15.79 19.43 2.89
CA GLY A 2 14.44 19.45 3.50
C GLY A 2 14.55 19.93 4.94
N GLY A 3 13.48 20.48 5.50
CA GLY A 3 13.45 21.13 6.83
C GLY A 3 13.83 20.25 8.02
N TYR A 4 14.01 18.94 7.83
CA TYR A 4 14.11 17.99 8.93
C TYR A 4 15.56 17.53 9.23
N GLY A 5 16.48 17.44 8.26
CA GLY A 5 17.86 16.96 8.54
C GLY A 5 18.87 17.18 7.41
N HIS A 6 20.13 16.79 7.60
CA HIS A 6 21.06 16.68 6.46
C HIS A 6 20.87 15.30 5.83
N ILE A 7 20.34 15.28 4.61
CA ILE A 7 20.33 14.09 3.77
C ILE A 7 21.58 14.15 2.90
N LEU A 8 22.53 13.25 3.14
CA LEU A 8 23.79 13.18 2.41
C LEU A 8 23.75 12.01 1.44
N LYS A 9 24.04 12.27 0.16
CA LYS A 9 24.32 11.22 -0.82
C LYS A 9 25.78 10.81 -0.67
N ALA A 10 26.05 9.52 -0.52
CA ALA A 10 27.40 8.99 -0.35
C ALA A 10 27.60 7.72 -1.19
N LYS A 11 28.85 7.31 -1.38
CA LYS A 11 29.22 6.06 -2.05
C LYS A 11 29.85 5.12 -1.03
N ASN A 12 29.31 3.90 -0.91
CA ASN A 12 29.95 2.86 -0.13
C ASN A 12 31.28 2.48 -0.81
N ILE A 13 32.40 2.62 -0.11
CA ILE A 13 33.73 2.39 -0.69
C ILE A 13 33.93 0.91 -1.06
N ALA A 14 33.39 0.00 -0.24
CA ALA A 14 33.52 -1.44 -0.44
C ALA A 14 32.60 -1.95 -1.56
N THR A 15 31.30 -1.64 -1.52
CA THR A 15 30.32 -2.16 -2.49
C THR A 15 30.18 -1.29 -3.75
N ARG A 16 30.73 -0.07 -3.74
CA ARG A 16 30.54 0.98 -4.76
C ARG A 16 29.09 1.44 -4.94
N GLU A 17 28.15 0.94 -4.14
CA GLU A 17 26.75 1.35 -4.19
C GLU A 17 26.57 2.78 -3.67
N THR A 18 25.59 3.47 -4.25
CA THR A 18 25.18 4.79 -3.78
C THR A 18 24.19 4.62 -2.62
N VAL A 19 24.39 5.38 -1.55
CA VAL A 19 23.57 5.36 -0.34
C VAL A 19 23.15 6.77 0.06
N VAL A 20 22.15 6.83 0.92
CA VAL A 20 21.68 8.06 1.58
C VAL A 20 21.98 7.95 3.07
N ILE A 21 22.54 9.00 3.66
CA ILE A 21 22.79 9.09 5.10
C ILE A 21 21.91 10.20 5.67
N LYS A 22 20.99 9.84 6.57
CA LYS A 22 20.14 10.78 7.30
C LYS A 22 20.88 11.18 8.58
N VAL A 23 21.34 12.43 8.63
CA VAL A 23 22.17 12.98 9.70
C VAL A 23 21.40 14.04 10.48
N ALA A 24 21.43 13.93 11.81
CA ALA A 24 20.73 14.85 12.68
C ALA A 24 21.41 16.21 12.83
N LYS A 25 20.65 17.29 12.60
CA LYS A 25 21.12 18.66 12.77
C LYS A 25 20.96 19.16 14.20
N SER A 26 19.82 18.86 14.82
CA SER A 26 19.44 19.29 16.16
C SER A 26 19.15 18.10 17.08
N ASN A 27 19.00 18.36 18.37
CA ASN A 27 18.58 17.35 19.35
C ASN A 27 17.14 16.88 19.08
N GLU A 28 16.24 17.79 18.68
CA GLU A 28 14.86 17.44 18.28
C GLU A 28 14.85 16.43 17.14
N TYR A 29 15.67 16.65 16.11
CA TYR A 29 15.75 15.69 15.02
C TYR A 29 16.48 14.40 15.41
N GLN A 30 17.40 14.44 16.39
CA GLN A 30 17.96 13.23 16.96
C GLN A 30 16.87 12.37 17.62
N ILE A 31 15.91 12.99 18.32
CA ILE A 31 14.73 12.32 18.87
C ILE A 31 13.88 11.73 17.74
N SER A 32 13.58 12.54 16.71
CA SER A 32 12.81 12.08 15.54
C SER A 32 13.47 10.89 14.81
N LEU A 33 14.79 10.93 14.60
CA LEU A 33 15.53 9.84 13.95
C LEU A 33 15.59 8.58 14.82
N THR A 34 15.66 8.75 16.15
CA THR A 34 15.56 7.64 17.12
C THR A 34 14.16 7.02 17.08
N ASN A 35 13.12 7.86 16.98
CA ASN A 35 11.74 7.43 16.82
C ASN A 35 11.56 6.62 15.52
N GLU A 36 12.03 7.15 14.39
CA GLU A 36 12.02 6.48 13.10
C GLU A 36 12.71 5.11 13.16
N LYS A 37 13.91 5.03 13.73
CA LYS A 37 14.61 3.75 13.94
C LYS A 37 13.74 2.77 14.73
N SER A 38 13.14 3.21 15.83
CA SER A 38 12.34 2.35 16.71
C SER A 38 11.11 1.72 16.04
N PHE A 39 10.54 2.41 15.04
CA PHE A 39 9.46 1.87 14.22
C PHE A 39 10.00 0.98 13.10
N LEU A 40 11.02 1.42 12.37
CA LEU A 40 11.62 0.63 11.29
C LEU A 40 12.17 -0.72 11.77
N ASP A 41 12.68 -0.79 13.00
CA ASP A 41 13.13 -2.06 13.61
C ASP A 41 12.01 -3.11 13.74
N LYS A 42 10.73 -2.68 13.78
CA LYS A 42 9.55 -3.54 13.95
C LYS A 42 8.83 -3.85 12.63
N LEU A 43 9.26 -3.22 11.54
CA LEU A 43 8.60 -3.25 10.25
C LEU A 43 9.43 -4.04 9.24
N ASN A 44 8.81 -5.03 8.61
CA ASN A 44 9.40 -5.78 7.51
C ASN A 44 8.34 -5.98 6.43
N HIS A 45 8.35 -5.10 5.43
CA HIS A 45 7.36 -5.06 4.36
C HIS A 45 8.01 -4.62 3.05
N LEU A 46 7.55 -5.18 1.91
CA LEU A 46 8.12 -4.86 0.59
C LEU A 46 7.99 -3.38 0.24
N ASN A 47 6.95 -2.70 0.70
CA ASN A 47 6.68 -1.29 0.41
C ASN A 47 7.03 -0.33 1.55
N ILE A 48 7.85 -0.75 2.51
CA ILE A 48 8.42 0.10 3.57
C ILE A 48 9.94 0.09 3.42
N ILE A 49 10.57 1.25 3.56
CA ILE A 49 12.03 1.32 3.47
C ILE A 49 12.70 0.57 4.63
N LYS A 50 13.84 -0.06 4.34
CA LYS A 50 14.72 -0.62 5.35
C LYS A 50 16.04 0.14 5.33
N TYR A 51 16.48 0.61 6.49
CA TYR A 51 17.83 1.15 6.61
C TYR A 51 18.84 0.00 6.52
N ILE A 52 19.99 0.27 5.89
CA ILE A 52 21.10 -0.67 5.73
C ILE A 52 21.80 -0.88 7.07
N ARG A 53 22.13 0.23 7.76
CA ARG A 53 22.81 0.22 9.06
C ARG A 53 22.69 1.56 9.78
N GLU A 54 22.93 1.53 11.09
CA GLU A 54 23.19 2.70 11.91
C GLU A 54 24.69 3.05 11.89
N ILE A 55 25.03 4.34 11.87
CA ILE A 55 26.41 4.84 12.05
C ILE A 55 26.41 6.04 13.01
N LYS A 56 27.59 6.41 13.51
CA LYS A 56 27.79 7.65 14.28
C LYS A 56 28.67 8.63 13.51
N ILE A 57 28.23 9.88 13.42
CA ILE A 57 29.03 11.00 12.88
C ILE A 57 29.04 12.09 13.95
N ASN A 58 30.23 12.48 14.44
CA ASN A 58 30.40 13.46 15.51
C ASN A 58 29.52 13.18 16.75
N ASN A 59 29.51 11.92 17.21
CA ASN A 59 28.67 11.41 18.30
C ASN A 59 27.14 11.47 18.08
N LYS A 60 26.67 11.81 16.88
CA LYS A 60 25.24 11.77 16.51
C LYS A 60 24.90 10.49 15.78
N THR A 61 23.84 9.80 16.21
CA THR A 61 23.31 8.61 15.51
C THR A 61 22.73 9.03 14.16
N CYS A 62 23.10 8.29 13.12
CA CYS A 62 22.69 8.49 11.73
C CYS A 62 22.20 7.16 11.14
N LEU A 63 21.24 7.22 10.22
CA LEU A 63 20.74 6.03 9.52
C LEU A 63 21.19 6.05 8.05
N VAL A 64 21.71 4.93 7.58
CA VAL A 64 22.13 4.74 6.19
C VAL A 64 21.04 3.96 5.45
N PHE A 65 20.58 4.48 4.31
CA PHE A 65 19.53 3.90 3.48
C PHE A 65 20.03 3.64 2.05
N PRO A 66 19.40 2.71 1.31
CA PRO A 66 19.61 2.62 -0.14
C PRO A 66 19.21 3.94 -0.82
N PHE A 67 19.93 4.33 -1.86
CA PHE A 67 19.58 5.51 -2.65
C PHE A 67 18.47 5.18 -3.65
N TYR A 68 17.48 6.08 -3.73
CA TYR A 68 16.42 6.08 -4.73
C TYR A 68 16.46 7.42 -5.45
N GLU A 69 16.27 7.40 -6.77
CA GLU A 69 16.41 8.60 -7.60
C GLU A 69 15.28 9.59 -7.37
N ASN A 70 14.05 9.10 -7.19
CA ASN A 70 12.86 9.92 -7.19
C ASN A 70 11.95 9.58 -6.01
N THR A 71 11.37 10.62 -5.40
CA THR A 71 10.10 10.53 -4.70
C THR A 71 8.96 10.53 -5.71
N LEU A 72 7.77 10.10 -5.30
CA LEU A 72 6.54 10.21 -6.07
C LEU A 72 6.31 11.65 -6.49
N GLU A 73 6.51 12.60 -5.58
CA GLU A 73 6.44 14.04 -5.86
C GLU A 73 7.37 14.48 -7.01
N SER A 74 8.67 14.13 -6.92
CA SER A 74 9.64 14.52 -7.95
C SER A 74 9.40 13.83 -9.29
N ALA A 75 8.93 12.57 -9.29
CA ALA A 75 8.65 11.85 -10.51
C ALA A 75 7.51 12.51 -11.30
N PHE A 76 6.48 13.01 -10.63
CA PHE A 76 5.36 13.71 -11.29
C PHE A 76 5.75 15.04 -11.93
N LEU A 77 6.91 15.60 -11.61
CA LEU A 77 7.41 16.80 -12.31
C LEU A 77 7.94 16.49 -13.71
N HIS A 78 8.30 15.23 -13.98
CA HIS A 78 9.04 14.84 -15.18
C HIS A 78 8.43 13.66 -15.93
N LYS A 79 7.45 12.97 -15.35
CA LYS A 79 6.80 11.78 -15.91
C LYS A 79 5.29 11.84 -15.70
N PHE A 80 4.55 11.48 -16.75
CA PHE A 80 3.14 11.10 -16.65
C PHE A 80 3.01 9.62 -16.34
N PHE A 81 2.06 9.27 -15.50
CA PHE A 81 1.74 7.89 -15.17
C PHE A 81 0.41 7.52 -15.80
N ASP A 82 0.35 6.34 -16.42
CA ASP A 82 -0.93 5.81 -16.89
C ASP A 82 -1.80 5.29 -15.73
N ASP A 83 -3.05 4.93 -16.04
CA ASP A 83 -4.01 4.48 -15.04
C ASP A 83 -3.54 3.24 -14.28
N ASN A 84 -2.92 2.28 -14.97
CA ASN A 84 -2.43 1.06 -14.36
C ASN A 84 -1.25 1.34 -13.44
N GLU A 85 -0.31 2.19 -13.86
CA GLU A 85 0.81 2.63 -13.02
C GLU A 85 0.33 3.35 -11.75
N ILE A 86 -0.68 4.21 -11.86
CA ILE A 86 -1.28 4.90 -10.70
C ILE A 86 -1.91 3.90 -9.75
N ARG A 87 -2.77 3.00 -10.24
CA ARG A 87 -3.40 1.97 -9.41
C ARG A 87 -2.35 1.06 -8.77
N PHE A 88 -1.24 0.80 -9.46
CA PHE A 88 -0.15 -0.05 -8.98
C PHE A 88 0.58 0.60 -7.81
N ILE A 89 0.84 1.90 -7.91
CA ILE A 89 1.38 2.73 -6.83
C ILE A 89 0.41 2.76 -5.65
N LEU A 90 -0.87 3.04 -5.89
CA LEU A 90 -1.89 3.16 -4.85
C LEU A 90 -2.10 1.85 -4.09
N LYS A 91 -2.16 0.70 -4.78
CA LYS A 91 -2.28 -0.63 -4.15
C LYS A 91 -1.11 -0.91 -3.22
N GLN A 92 0.13 -0.62 -3.64
CA GLN A 92 1.31 -0.83 -2.80
C GLN A 92 1.35 0.09 -1.57
N ILE A 93 0.90 1.35 -1.69
CA ILE A 93 0.78 2.26 -0.54
C ILE A 93 -0.26 1.69 0.45
N LEU A 94 -1.43 1.29 -0.03
CA LEU A 94 -2.46 0.67 0.82
C LEU A 94 -1.98 -0.62 1.47
N ASP A 95 -1.19 -1.43 0.77
CA ASP A 95 -0.63 -2.67 1.30
C ASP A 95 0.30 -2.40 2.49
N ALA A 96 1.21 -1.42 2.35
CA ALA A 96 2.05 -0.96 3.46
C ALA A 96 1.24 -0.37 4.62
N LEU A 97 0.22 0.46 4.33
CA LEU A 97 -0.66 1.02 5.35
C LEU A 97 -1.40 -0.07 6.11
N ARG A 98 -2.02 -1.03 5.40
CA ARG A 98 -2.67 -2.21 6.00
C ARG A 98 -1.71 -2.93 6.94
N TYR A 99 -0.47 -3.17 6.52
CA TYR A 99 0.54 -3.84 7.33
C TYR A 99 0.86 -3.08 8.62
N MET A 100 1.09 -1.77 8.53
CA MET A 100 1.40 -0.91 9.68
C MET A 100 0.21 -0.77 10.63
N HIS A 101 -0.98 -0.53 10.08
CA HIS A 101 -2.22 -0.35 10.83
C HIS A 101 -2.60 -1.62 11.59
N ASN A 102 -2.39 -2.81 11.00
CA ASN A 102 -2.58 -4.09 11.69
C ASN A 102 -1.59 -4.31 12.86
N LYS A 103 -0.48 -3.57 12.89
CA LYS A 103 0.48 -3.53 14.02
C LYS A 103 0.19 -2.37 14.99
N GLY A 104 -0.90 -1.62 14.78
CA GLY A 104 -1.25 -0.46 15.60
C GLY A 104 -0.30 0.73 15.42
N ILE A 105 0.35 0.86 14.26
CA ILE A 105 1.27 1.96 13.95
C ILE A 105 0.58 2.93 13.00
N ILE A 106 0.62 4.23 13.34
CA ILE A 106 0.17 5.33 12.49
C ILE A 106 1.40 6.03 11.94
N HIS A 107 1.44 6.28 10.63
CA HIS A 107 2.60 6.92 10.00
C HIS A 107 2.65 8.42 10.25
N ASN A 108 1.50 9.11 10.16
CA ASN A 108 1.29 10.55 10.35
C ASN A 108 1.88 11.50 9.29
N ASP A 109 2.59 11.01 8.27
CA ASP A 109 3.23 11.88 7.26
C ASP A 109 3.20 11.26 5.86
N ILE A 110 2.07 10.63 5.52
CA ILE A 110 1.86 10.04 4.19
C ILE A 110 1.65 11.16 3.18
N LYS A 111 2.59 11.33 2.26
CA LYS A 111 2.53 12.33 1.19
C LYS A 111 3.43 11.93 0.02
N PRO A 112 3.28 12.50 -1.19
CA PRO A 112 4.10 12.13 -2.34
C PRO A 112 5.60 12.30 -2.11
N GLY A 113 6.03 13.26 -1.29
CA GLY A 113 7.44 13.45 -0.91
C GLY A 113 8.02 12.31 -0.05
N ASN A 114 7.17 11.54 0.64
CA ASN A 114 7.56 10.43 1.52
C ASN A 114 7.25 9.05 0.92
N VAL A 115 7.01 9.00 -0.38
CA VAL A 115 6.88 7.76 -1.15
C VAL A 115 8.00 7.75 -2.16
N LEU A 116 9.02 6.90 -1.97
CA LEU A 116 10.08 6.71 -2.97
C LEU A 116 9.57 5.84 -4.11
N LEU A 117 10.09 6.08 -5.31
CA LEU A 117 9.82 5.31 -6.51
C LEU A 117 11.08 4.65 -7.05
N GLN A 118 10.93 3.42 -7.52
CA GLN A 118 11.97 2.65 -8.20
C GLN A 118 11.42 1.94 -9.44
N GLY A 119 12.17 2.02 -10.55
CA GLY A 119 11.89 1.25 -11.75
C GLY A 119 10.46 1.42 -12.28
N LYS A 120 9.73 0.31 -12.43
CA LYS A 120 8.38 0.23 -13.01
C LYS A 120 7.25 0.66 -12.04
N GLY A 121 7.54 1.55 -11.09
CA GLY A 121 6.54 2.05 -10.12
C GLY A 121 6.50 1.30 -8.79
N CYS A 122 7.55 0.55 -8.44
CA CYS A 122 7.69 -0.01 -7.11
C CYS A 122 7.88 1.13 -6.09
N VAL A 123 7.11 1.10 -4.99
CA VAL A 123 7.16 2.17 -3.98
C VAL A 123 7.76 1.73 -2.66
N LYS A 124 8.38 2.69 -1.95
CA LYS A 124 8.79 2.54 -0.55
C LYS A 124 8.32 3.75 0.25
N ILE A 125 7.54 3.51 1.30
CA ILE A 125 7.20 4.54 2.29
C ILE A 125 8.43 4.83 3.16
N ILE A 126 8.69 6.11 3.40
CA ILE A 126 9.80 6.63 4.20
C ILE A 126 9.33 7.65 5.25
N ASP A 127 10.26 8.00 6.14
CA ASP A 127 10.13 9.07 7.13
C ASP A 127 9.13 8.78 8.26
N PHE A 128 9.55 7.88 9.16
CA PHE A 128 8.78 7.49 10.34
C PHE A 128 9.05 8.40 11.55
N GLY A 129 9.59 9.60 11.30
CA GLY A 129 10.06 10.50 12.34
C GLY A 129 8.98 10.96 13.32
N ILE A 130 7.73 11.02 12.85
CA ILE A 130 6.53 11.41 13.63
C ILE A 130 5.50 10.27 13.74
N SER A 131 5.89 9.04 13.41
CA SER A 131 5.02 7.89 13.60
C SER A 131 4.75 7.64 15.08
N CYS A 132 3.59 7.07 15.39
CA CYS A 132 3.18 6.76 16.75
C CYS A 132 2.44 5.41 16.82
N ASN A 133 2.22 4.92 18.04
CA ASN A 133 1.30 3.81 18.24
C ASN A 133 -0.12 4.36 18.38
N VAL A 134 -1.13 3.68 17.82
CA VAL A 134 -2.54 4.09 17.87
C VAL A 134 -3.05 4.30 19.30
N ASN A 135 -2.52 3.55 20.26
CA ASN A 135 -2.89 3.69 21.69
C ASN A 135 -2.18 4.86 22.40
N ARG A 136 -1.27 5.56 21.72
CA ARG A 136 -0.52 6.72 22.22
C ARG A 136 -0.33 7.75 21.09
N PRO A 137 -1.43 8.37 20.59
CA PRO A 137 -1.34 9.39 19.55
C PRO A 137 -0.57 10.61 20.06
N ILE A 138 0.18 11.24 19.17
CA ILE A 138 0.95 12.47 19.45
C ILE A 138 0.19 13.70 18.94
N LYS A 139 0.33 14.85 19.61
CA LYS A 139 -0.20 16.12 19.09
C LYS A 139 0.82 16.78 18.18
N ILE A 140 0.58 16.73 16.87
CA ILE A 140 1.55 17.18 15.86
C ILE A 140 1.63 18.70 15.79
N PHE A 141 0.51 19.39 16.01
CA PHE A 141 0.40 20.84 15.90
C PHE A 141 0.20 21.51 17.27
N GLU A 142 0.67 20.90 18.35
CA GLU A 142 0.62 21.53 19.67
C GLU A 142 1.44 22.84 19.65
N GLY A 143 0.81 23.96 20.00
CA GLY A 143 1.45 25.29 19.98
C GLY A 143 1.44 26.04 18.64
N TYR A 144 0.85 25.48 17.58
CA TYR A 144 0.67 26.18 16.29
C TYR A 144 -0.64 27.00 16.27
N GLY A 145 -0.61 28.16 15.60
CA GLY A 145 -1.80 29.01 15.41
C GLY A 145 -2.78 28.43 14.38
N LYS A 146 -4.09 28.42 14.69
CA LYS A 146 -5.13 27.76 13.89
C LYS A 146 -5.22 28.23 12.43
N SER A 147 -4.94 29.51 12.16
CA SER A 147 -4.99 30.10 10.81
C SER A 147 -3.87 29.63 9.87
N ASP A 148 -2.73 29.19 10.41
CA ASP A 148 -1.56 28.78 9.61
C ASP A 148 -1.66 27.33 9.14
N ILE A 149 -2.55 26.54 9.76
CA ILE A 149 -2.58 25.08 9.58
C ILE A 149 -3.44 24.67 8.37
N ASP A 150 -4.63 25.27 8.23
CA ASP A 150 -5.66 24.80 7.29
C ASP A 150 -5.30 25.01 5.80
N GLN A 151 -4.49 26.02 5.47
CA GLN A 151 -4.08 26.29 4.09
C GLN A 151 -2.77 25.61 3.69
N LYS A 152 -1.97 25.13 4.65
CA LYS A 152 -0.58 24.69 4.39
C LYS A 152 -0.37 23.17 4.57
N PHE A 153 -1.26 22.49 5.29
CA PHE A 153 -1.07 21.10 5.70
C PHE A 153 -2.22 20.18 5.26
N GLU A 154 -2.56 20.24 3.98
CA GLU A 154 -3.71 19.53 3.40
C GLU A 154 -3.66 18.00 3.56
N PHE A 155 -2.46 17.42 3.59
CA PHE A 155 -2.24 15.99 3.83
C PHE A 155 -2.57 15.56 5.26
N TYR A 156 -2.65 16.48 6.21
CA TYR A 156 -3.03 16.18 7.60
C TYR A 156 -4.54 16.23 7.75
N SER A 157 -5.10 15.19 8.36
CA SER A 157 -6.54 15.08 8.55
C SER A 157 -7.08 16.18 9.47
N PRO A 158 -8.38 16.55 9.35
CA PRO A 158 -9.00 17.57 10.18
C PRO A 158 -8.75 17.36 11.67
N GLU A 159 -8.92 16.13 12.16
CA GLU A 159 -8.73 15.78 13.57
C GLU A 159 -7.27 15.95 14.05
N ILE A 160 -6.28 15.76 13.18
CA ILE A 160 -4.89 16.08 13.53
C ILE A 160 -4.70 17.60 13.59
N ARG A 161 -5.23 18.33 12.59
CA ARG A 161 -5.09 19.81 12.51
C ARG A 161 -5.75 20.52 13.68
N THR A 162 -6.80 19.94 14.26
CA THR A 162 -7.49 20.46 15.46
C THR A 162 -6.89 19.94 16.77
N ASN A 163 -5.86 19.08 16.73
CA ASN A 163 -5.28 18.37 17.89
C ASN A 163 -6.31 17.52 18.66
N ASP A 164 -7.31 16.98 17.95
CA ASP A 164 -8.26 16.01 18.49
C ASP A 164 -7.63 14.61 18.56
N LEU A 165 -8.34 13.68 19.21
CA LEU A 165 -7.96 12.26 19.18
C LEU A 165 -8.11 11.71 17.76
N TYR A 166 -7.12 10.94 17.32
CA TYR A 166 -7.11 10.30 16.00
C TYR A 166 -6.59 8.87 16.09
N ASN A 167 -6.82 8.12 15.02
CA ASN A 167 -6.39 6.74 14.84
C ASN A 167 -5.78 6.57 13.43
N GLU A 168 -5.62 5.34 12.96
CA GLU A 168 -5.03 5.05 11.66
C GLU A 168 -5.81 5.62 10.46
N LYS A 169 -7.06 6.06 10.66
CA LYS A 169 -7.87 6.75 9.63
C LYS A 169 -7.32 8.12 9.24
N SER A 170 -6.40 8.69 10.03
CA SER A 170 -5.68 9.90 9.64
C SER A 170 -4.77 9.63 8.44
N ASP A 171 -4.03 8.51 8.42
CA ASP A 171 -3.23 8.11 7.25
C ASP A 171 -4.11 7.85 6.02
N MET A 172 -5.36 7.40 6.23
CA MET A 172 -6.31 7.17 5.15
C MET A 172 -6.76 8.48 4.48
N TRP A 173 -6.93 9.56 5.25
CA TRP A 173 -7.13 10.89 4.70
C TRP A 173 -5.94 11.31 3.83
N SER A 174 -4.72 11.17 4.36
CA SER A 174 -3.49 11.49 3.66
C SER A 174 -3.35 10.70 2.34
N PHE A 175 -3.72 9.42 2.34
CA PHE A 175 -3.82 8.59 1.14
C PHE A 175 -4.84 9.14 0.12
N GLY A 176 -6.03 9.54 0.58
CA GLY A 176 -7.02 10.21 -0.27
C GLY A 176 -6.47 11.49 -0.93
N TYR A 177 -5.66 12.26 -0.19
CA TYR A 177 -4.99 13.46 -0.72
C TYR A 177 -3.92 13.14 -1.75
N ILE A 178 -3.17 12.03 -1.58
CA ILE A 178 -2.29 11.53 -2.64
C ILE A 178 -3.10 11.33 -3.91
N ILE A 179 -4.22 10.59 -3.86
CA ILE A 179 -5.05 10.33 -5.06
C ILE A 179 -5.55 11.64 -5.70
N ARG A 180 -6.02 12.60 -4.89
CA ARG A 180 -6.42 13.94 -5.38
C ARG A 180 -5.27 14.67 -6.08
N TYR A 181 -4.09 14.65 -5.48
CA TYR A 181 -2.88 15.25 -6.04
C TYR A 181 -2.51 14.56 -7.38
N LEU A 182 -2.54 13.23 -7.44
CA LEU A 182 -2.29 12.45 -8.67
C LEU A 182 -3.27 12.82 -9.77
N LYS A 183 -4.57 12.90 -9.45
CA LYS A 183 -5.62 13.26 -10.40
C LYS A 183 -5.45 14.68 -10.93
N TYR A 184 -5.06 15.63 -10.09
CA TYR A 184 -4.84 17.02 -10.51
C TYR A 184 -3.61 17.17 -11.41
N LYS A 185 -2.50 16.49 -11.09
CA LYS A 185 -1.24 16.59 -11.83
C LYS A 185 -1.24 15.83 -13.16
N ASN A 186 -2.01 14.75 -13.30
CA ASN A 186 -2.11 13.96 -14.54
C ASN A 186 -3.10 14.52 -15.59
N LYS A 187 -3.61 15.74 -15.44
CA LYS A 187 -4.67 16.36 -16.30
C LYS A 187 -4.27 16.73 -17.74
N TRP A 188 -3.41 15.96 -18.42
CA TRP A 188 -3.08 16.18 -19.83
C TRP A 188 -3.12 14.89 -20.67
N LYS A 189 -4.31 14.27 -20.80
CA LYS A 189 -4.70 13.40 -21.93
C LYS A 189 -6.19 13.62 -22.29
N SER A 190 -6.51 13.48 -23.58
CA SER A 190 -7.75 13.79 -24.33
C SER A 190 -9.10 13.58 -23.62
N ILE A 191 -9.99 14.56 -23.79
CA ILE A 191 -11.34 14.75 -23.21
C ILE A 191 -12.29 13.55 -23.33
N TYR A 192 -12.06 12.60 -24.24
CA TYR A 192 -13.03 11.53 -24.56
C TYR A 192 -12.82 10.19 -23.83
N GLU A 193 -11.63 9.89 -23.30
CA GLU A 193 -11.39 8.66 -22.49
C GLU A 193 -11.70 8.87 -20.98
N LEU A 194 -12.12 10.08 -20.61
CA LEU A 194 -12.09 10.56 -19.23
C LEU A 194 -13.37 10.29 -18.41
N ALA A 195 -14.56 10.19 -18.99
CA ALA A 195 -15.79 10.24 -18.20
C ALA A 195 -15.92 9.10 -17.16
N PHE A 196 -15.77 7.84 -17.59
CA PHE A 196 -15.85 6.67 -16.70
C PHE A 196 -14.68 6.59 -15.71
N LYS A 197 -13.45 6.85 -16.18
CA LYS A 197 -12.26 6.87 -15.32
C LYS A 197 -12.34 7.99 -14.28
N VAL A 198 -12.83 9.18 -14.64
CA VAL A 198 -12.98 10.31 -13.70
C VAL A 198 -13.96 10.00 -12.58
N GLN A 199 -15.05 9.28 -12.88
CA GLN A 199 -16.05 8.89 -11.88
C GLN A 199 -15.51 7.83 -10.91
N ASP A 200 -14.79 6.82 -11.40
CA ASP A 200 -14.16 5.78 -10.58
C ASP A 200 -13.22 6.36 -9.52
N TYR A 201 -12.30 7.26 -9.91
CA TYR A 201 -11.42 7.95 -8.95
C TYR A 201 -12.20 8.87 -8.00
N SER A 202 -13.25 9.56 -8.47
CA SER A 202 -14.04 10.43 -7.58
C SER A 202 -14.74 9.62 -6.49
N HIS A 203 -15.34 8.49 -6.84
CA HIS A 203 -15.94 7.57 -5.89
C HIS A 203 -14.87 7.01 -4.94
N PHE A 204 -13.74 6.53 -5.47
CA PHE A 204 -12.67 5.99 -4.63
C PHE A 204 -12.10 7.03 -3.65
N ILE A 205 -11.87 8.27 -4.08
CA ILE A 205 -11.44 9.38 -3.20
C ILE A 205 -12.47 9.64 -2.09
N SER A 206 -13.76 9.52 -2.39
CA SER A 206 -14.83 9.77 -1.42
C SER A 206 -14.82 8.82 -0.21
N PHE A 207 -14.15 7.67 -0.33
CA PHE A 207 -13.99 6.72 0.77
C PHE A 207 -12.98 7.20 1.83
N PHE A 208 -12.19 8.22 1.52
CA PHE A 208 -11.06 8.70 2.34
C PHE A 208 -11.20 10.16 2.77
N ILE A 209 -11.78 11.00 1.92
CA ILE A 209 -11.90 12.44 2.17
C ILE A 209 -13.25 12.73 2.82
N ASN A 210 -13.33 12.45 4.12
CA ASN A 210 -14.46 12.79 4.98
C ASN A 210 -13.96 13.45 6.27
N ASN A 211 -14.65 14.49 6.74
CA ASN A 211 -14.26 15.18 7.98
C ASN A 211 -14.42 14.28 9.22
N GLU A 212 -15.39 13.37 9.20
CA GLU A 212 -15.55 12.35 10.23
C GLU A 212 -14.63 11.17 9.90
N SER A 213 -13.65 10.90 10.76
CA SER A 213 -12.65 9.84 10.56
C SER A 213 -13.28 8.45 10.46
N ASP A 214 -14.34 8.18 11.22
CA ASP A 214 -15.04 6.88 11.23
C ASP A 214 -15.84 6.62 9.93
N LYS A 215 -16.15 7.68 9.17
CA LYS A 215 -16.72 7.57 7.82
C LYS A 215 -15.66 7.34 6.74
N ARG A 216 -14.40 7.10 7.09
CA ARG A 216 -13.35 6.70 6.13
C ARG A 216 -13.18 5.19 6.15
N VAL A 217 -12.88 4.58 5.02
CA VAL A 217 -12.53 3.14 4.97
C VAL A 217 -11.12 2.90 5.50
N SER A 218 -10.88 1.72 6.09
CA SER A 218 -9.54 1.26 6.46
C SER A 218 -8.74 0.80 5.24
N ALA A 219 -7.41 0.75 5.33
CA ALA A 219 -6.57 0.24 4.24
C ALA A 219 -6.92 -1.20 3.82
N SER A 220 -7.26 -2.06 4.79
CA SER A 220 -7.74 -3.42 4.54
C SER A 220 -9.01 -3.46 3.70
N THR A 221 -9.99 -2.61 3.99
CA THR A 221 -11.24 -2.55 3.23
C THR A 221 -11.03 -1.92 1.87
N ALA A 222 -10.22 -0.86 1.78
CA ALA A 222 -9.88 -0.20 0.51
C ALA A 222 -9.26 -1.17 -0.52
N LEU A 223 -8.40 -2.08 -0.08
CA LEU A 223 -7.79 -3.11 -0.94
C LEU A 223 -8.81 -4.09 -1.53
N MET A 224 -9.98 -4.25 -0.91
CA MET A 224 -11.06 -5.13 -1.40
C MET A 224 -11.96 -4.45 -2.43
N SER A 225 -11.75 -3.16 -2.73
CA SER A 225 -12.55 -2.42 -3.70
C SER A 225 -12.34 -2.93 -5.13
N ASN A 226 -13.40 -2.90 -5.94
CA ASN A 226 -13.35 -3.11 -7.38
C ASN A 226 -12.42 -2.12 -8.13
N PHE A 227 -11.98 -1.03 -7.48
CA PHE A 227 -10.97 -0.12 -8.01
C PHE A 227 -9.68 -0.84 -8.43
N PHE A 228 -9.38 -2.03 -7.89
CA PHE A 228 -8.19 -2.80 -8.25
C PHE A 228 -8.48 -3.99 -9.20
N GLU A 229 -9.71 -4.14 -9.70
CA GLU A 229 -10.13 -5.34 -10.45
C GLU A 229 -9.24 -5.66 -11.66
N GLY A 230 -8.77 -4.61 -12.36
CA GLY A 230 -7.91 -4.75 -13.54
C GLY A 230 -6.62 -5.53 -13.30
N PHE A 231 -6.12 -5.60 -12.05
CA PHE A 231 -4.93 -6.39 -11.73
C PHE A 231 -5.17 -7.90 -11.72
N TYR A 232 -6.41 -8.35 -11.70
CA TYR A 232 -6.75 -9.75 -11.49
C TYR A 232 -7.43 -10.39 -12.72
N GLU A 233 -7.61 -9.66 -13.82
CA GLU A 233 -8.27 -10.14 -15.04
C GLU A 233 -7.60 -11.35 -15.69
N PHE A 234 -6.33 -11.61 -15.37
CA PHE A 234 -5.62 -12.79 -15.84
C PHE A 234 -6.08 -14.10 -15.17
N ILE A 235 -6.78 -14.00 -14.03
CA ILE A 235 -7.30 -15.13 -13.26
C ILE A 235 -8.68 -15.48 -13.79
N PHE A 236 -8.87 -16.75 -14.12
CA PHE A 236 -10.12 -17.26 -14.66
C PHE A 236 -10.61 -18.45 -13.83
N CYS A 237 -11.90 -18.75 -13.97
CA CYS A 237 -12.48 -19.94 -13.38
C CYS A 237 -11.80 -21.19 -13.97
N PHE A 238 -11.20 -22.01 -13.11
CA PHE A 238 -10.56 -23.26 -13.50
C PHE A 238 -11.33 -24.51 -13.03
N CYS A 239 -12.57 -24.34 -12.53
CA CYS A 239 -13.45 -25.46 -12.14
C CYS A 239 -13.71 -26.43 -13.31
N SER A 240 -13.77 -25.95 -14.56
CA SER A 240 -14.02 -26.77 -15.76
C SER A 240 -12.77 -27.40 -16.39
N ILE A 241 -11.57 -27.00 -15.94
CA ILE A 241 -10.32 -27.58 -16.43
C ILE A 241 -10.22 -29.01 -15.91
N LYS A 242 -9.82 -29.97 -16.75
CA LYS A 242 -9.59 -31.36 -16.29
C LYS A 242 -8.46 -31.43 -15.27
N ASP A 243 -8.61 -32.33 -14.31
CA ASP A 243 -7.58 -32.63 -13.32
C ASP A 243 -6.30 -33.07 -14.03
N GLN A 244 -5.20 -32.44 -13.66
CA GLN A 244 -3.92 -32.65 -14.30
C GLN A 244 -2.78 -32.18 -13.41
N SER A 245 -1.61 -32.73 -13.66
CA SER A 245 -0.37 -32.27 -13.06
C SER A 245 0.63 -31.93 -14.15
N ILE A 246 1.24 -30.75 -14.02
CA ILE A 246 2.21 -30.22 -14.96
C ILE A 246 3.49 -29.90 -14.18
N CYS A 247 4.61 -30.45 -14.62
CA CYS A 247 5.91 -30.10 -14.08
C CYS A 247 6.52 -28.97 -14.91
N GLY A 248 6.55 -27.77 -14.34
CA GLY A 248 7.32 -26.64 -14.89
C GLY A 248 8.79 -26.70 -14.45
N PRO A 249 9.63 -25.81 -14.99
CA PRO A 249 11.06 -25.75 -14.67
C PRO A 249 11.35 -25.38 -13.21
N GLU A 250 10.52 -24.51 -12.61
CA GLU A 250 10.71 -24.06 -11.22
C GLU A 250 9.62 -24.54 -10.24
N TYR A 251 8.44 -24.87 -10.76
CA TYR A 251 7.26 -25.19 -9.96
C TYR A 251 6.53 -26.42 -10.52
N LYS A 252 5.98 -27.23 -9.62
CA LYS A 252 5.01 -28.27 -9.95
C LYS A 252 3.60 -27.72 -9.73
N PHE A 253 2.77 -27.88 -10.74
CA PHE A 253 1.39 -27.43 -10.75
C PHE A 253 0.49 -28.65 -10.76
N SER A 254 -0.46 -28.72 -9.84
CA SER A 254 -1.45 -29.78 -9.82
C SER A 254 -2.83 -29.19 -9.61
N LYS A 255 -3.70 -29.35 -10.61
CA LYS A 255 -5.10 -28.96 -10.54
C LYS A 255 -5.92 -30.18 -10.17
N PHE A 256 -6.72 -30.06 -9.11
CA PHE A 256 -7.68 -31.07 -8.65
C PHE A 256 -9.00 -30.38 -8.28
N ASP A 257 -10.12 -30.81 -8.87
CA ASP A 257 -11.46 -30.24 -8.66
C ASP A 257 -11.51 -28.70 -8.82
N ASN A 258 -11.56 -27.98 -7.71
CA ASN A 258 -11.63 -26.51 -7.64
C ASN A 258 -10.35 -25.89 -7.04
N ARG A 259 -9.26 -26.68 -6.93
CA ARG A 259 -8.00 -26.29 -6.32
C ARG A 259 -6.84 -26.39 -7.31
N LEU A 260 -5.95 -25.41 -7.24
CA LEU A 260 -4.69 -25.39 -7.95
C LEU A 260 -3.56 -25.36 -6.92
N HIS A 261 -2.81 -26.45 -6.86
CA HIS A 261 -1.61 -26.59 -6.04
C HIS A 261 -0.40 -26.12 -6.84
N ILE A 262 0.38 -25.22 -6.25
CA ILE A 262 1.63 -24.68 -6.80
C ILE A 262 2.71 -24.97 -5.77
N THR A 263 3.66 -25.84 -6.11
CA THR A 263 4.68 -26.30 -5.16
C THR A 263 6.09 -26.24 -5.74
N ASN A 264 7.06 -25.90 -4.89
CA ASN A 264 8.49 -26.14 -5.13
C ASN A 264 9.19 -26.49 -3.80
N ASN A 265 10.52 -26.57 -3.78
CA ASN A 265 11.28 -26.95 -2.59
C ASN A 265 11.16 -25.98 -1.39
N LYS A 266 10.60 -24.78 -1.59
CA LYS A 266 10.52 -23.71 -0.58
C LYS A 266 9.11 -23.17 -0.36
N LEU A 267 8.17 -23.48 -1.23
CA LEU A 267 6.87 -22.82 -1.30
C LEU A 267 5.77 -23.85 -1.58
N ASN A 268 4.70 -23.79 -0.80
CA ASN A 268 3.49 -24.56 -1.01
C ASN A 268 2.27 -23.63 -1.00
N ILE A 269 1.66 -23.46 -2.17
CA ILE A 269 0.48 -22.62 -2.36
C ILE A 269 -0.68 -23.50 -2.80
N VAL A 270 -1.84 -23.30 -2.19
CA VAL A 270 -3.12 -23.87 -2.65
C VAL A 270 -4.06 -22.74 -3.00
N PHE A 271 -4.45 -22.67 -4.27
CA PHE A 271 -5.33 -21.64 -4.80
C PHE A 271 -6.73 -22.24 -5.03
N TYR A 272 -7.73 -21.70 -4.37
CA TYR A 272 -9.12 -22.12 -4.51
C TYR A 272 -9.84 -21.23 -5.51
N CYS A 273 -10.52 -21.86 -6.46
CA CYS A 273 -11.30 -21.14 -7.45
C CYS A 273 -12.45 -20.38 -6.79
N GLY A 274 -12.80 -19.20 -7.30
CA GLY A 274 -13.89 -18.38 -6.74
C GLY A 274 -15.29 -19.02 -6.83
N CYS A 275 -15.45 -20.07 -7.63
CA CYS A 275 -16.66 -20.91 -7.64
C CYS A 275 -16.80 -21.82 -6.41
N SER A 276 -15.70 -22.11 -5.71
CA SER A 276 -15.67 -23.07 -4.61
C SER A 276 -16.48 -22.61 -3.39
N VAL A 277 -17.03 -23.57 -2.66
CA VAL A 277 -17.79 -23.30 -1.43
C VAL A 277 -16.85 -22.70 -0.38
N GLU A 278 -15.63 -23.24 -0.27
CA GLU A 278 -14.61 -22.79 0.68
C GLU A 278 -14.20 -21.34 0.42
N ALA A 279 -13.90 -20.97 -0.83
CA ALA A 279 -13.50 -19.60 -1.14
C ALA A 279 -14.66 -18.60 -0.98
N LYS A 280 -15.89 -18.98 -1.36
CA LYS A 280 -17.08 -18.14 -1.13
C LYS A 280 -17.36 -17.91 0.36
N SER A 281 -17.25 -18.95 1.18
CA SER A 281 -17.42 -18.85 2.63
C SER A 281 -16.38 -17.90 3.22
N PHE A 282 -15.11 -18.11 2.89
CA PHE A 282 -14.00 -17.28 3.37
C PHE A 282 -14.11 -15.81 2.92
N CYS A 283 -14.48 -15.57 1.65
CA CYS A 283 -14.77 -14.23 1.14
C CYS A 283 -15.91 -13.56 1.91
N SER A 284 -17.00 -14.29 2.16
CA SER A 284 -18.15 -13.77 2.90
C SER A 284 -17.79 -13.37 4.33
N GLU A 285 -16.99 -14.19 5.02
CA GLU A 285 -16.45 -13.87 6.34
C GLU A 285 -15.59 -12.60 6.33
N LYS A 286 -14.67 -12.48 5.35
CA LYS A 286 -13.80 -11.29 5.20
C LYS A 286 -14.61 -10.02 4.89
N ILE A 287 -15.66 -10.12 4.08
CA ILE A 287 -16.58 -9.00 3.82
C ILE A 287 -17.31 -8.59 5.11
N ILE A 288 -17.78 -9.55 5.91
CA ILE A 288 -18.42 -9.25 7.21
C ILE A 288 -17.43 -8.56 8.14
N GLN A 289 -16.17 -9.03 8.21
CA GLN A 289 -15.12 -8.41 9.00
C GLN A 289 -14.81 -6.97 8.54
N ALA A 290 -14.69 -6.74 7.23
CA ALA A 290 -14.47 -5.42 6.66
C ALA A 290 -15.64 -4.47 7.00
N LYS A 291 -16.88 -4.94 6.82
CA LYS A 291 -18.09 -4.18 7.17
C LYS A 291 -18.18 -3.86 8.66
N ARG A 292 -17.80 -4.79 9.52
CA ARG A 292 -17.77 -4.55 10.97
C ARG A 292 -16.70 -3.55 11.36
N LYS A 293 -15.50 -3.63 10.75
CA LYS A 293 -14.39 -2.73 11.02
C LYS A 293 -14.72 -1.29 10.61
N ASP A 294 -15.37 -1.12 9.46
CA ASP A 294 -15.70 0.18 8.88
C ASP A 294 -17.22 0.45 8.91
N MET A 295 -17.89 0.04 9.99
CA MET A 295 -19.35 0.03 10.11
C MET A 295 -19.98 1.41 9.88
N VAL A 296 -19.36 2.47 10.41
CA VAL A 296 -19.87 3.85 10.27
C VAL A 296 -19.81 4.29 8.80
N PHE A 297 -18.77 3.92 8.05
CA PHE A 297 -18.71 4.13 6.60
C PHE A 297 -19.82 3.36 5.88
N PHE A 298 -19.98 2.06 6.17
CA PHE A 298 -20.97 1.22 5.48
C PHE A 298 -22.42 1.56 5.80
N ASN A 299 -22.68 2.27 6.91
CA ASN A 299 -23.99 2.81 7.26
C ASN A 299 -24.21 4.24 6.74
N SER A 300 -23.23 4.83 6.04
CA SER A 300 -23.33 6.17 5.46
C SER A 300 -23.74 6.15 4.00
N ASP A 301 -24.17 7.30 3.48
CA ASP A 301 -24.53 7.49 2.07
C ASP A 301 -23.36 7.26 1.10
N HIS A 302 -22.11 7.30 1.58
CA HIS A 302 -20.94 7.02 0.73
C HIS A 302 -20.79 5.54 0.39
N SER A 303 -21.40 4.66 1.19
CA SER A 303 -21.32 3.21 0.98
C SER A 303 -21.92 2.76 -0.36
N GLN A 304 -22.87 3.51 -0.91
CA GLN A 304 -23.50 3.22 -2.20
C GLN A 304 -22.51 3.20 -3.37
N TYR A 305 -21.40 3.92 -3.25
CA TYR A 305 -20.35 3.97 -4.27
C TYR A 305 -19.29 2.89 -4.09
N PHE A 306 -19.29 2.19 -2.95
CA PHE A 306 -18.33 1.14 -2.65
C PHE A 306 -18.85 -0.20 -3.15
N SER A 307 -18.03 -0.89 -3.95
CA SER A 307 -18.27 -2.28 -4.31
C SER A 307 -17.02 -3.13 -4.06
N PHE A 308 -17.25 -4.32 -3.51
CA PHE A 308 -16.21 -5.33 -3.36
C PHE A 308 -15.87 -5.90 -4.75
N GLY A 309 -14.58 -6.07 -5.03
CA GLY A 309 -14.12 -6.62 -6.29
C GLY A 309 -14.45 -8.11 -6.44
N ASN A 310 -14.68 -8.57 -7.67
CA ASN A 310 -15.02 -9.97 -7.96
C ASN A 310 -13.85 -10.91 -7.63
N HIS A 311 -12.62 -10.43 -7.81
CA HIS A 311 -11.39 -11.11 -7.42
C HIS A 311 -11.33 -11.50 -5.94
N CYS A 312 -12.09 -10.83 -5.05
CA CYS A 312 -12.17 -11.23 -3.63
C CYS A 312 -12.80 -12.61 -3.44
N SER A 313 -13.48 -13.17 -4.44
CA SER A 313 -14.04 -14.53 -4.37
C SER A 313 -12.97 -15.63 -4.34
N PHE A 314 -11.72 -15.35 -4.70
CA PHE A 314 -10.64 -16.34 -4.70
C PHE A 314 -9.92 -16.39 -3.34
N MET A 315 -9.64 -17.61 -2.90
CA MET A 315 -8.93 -17.88 -1.64
C MET A 315 -7.60 -18.56 -1.92
N ILE A 316 -6.57 -18.17 -1.19
CA ILE A 316 -5.21 -18.64 -1.36
C ILE A 316 -4.68 -19.06 -0.01
N ILE A 317 -4.09 -20.25 0.05
CA ILE A 317 -3.37 -20.73 1.21
C ILE A 317 -1.89 -20.69 0.88
N ILE A 318 -1.12 -19.96 1.67
CA ILE A 318 0.35 -19.96 1.60
C ILE A 318 0.84 -20.52 2.94
N ASP A 319 1.53 -21.67 2.87
CA ASP A 319 1.90 -22.49 4.02
C ASP A 319 0.69 -22.87 4.89
N THR A 320 0.38 -22.09 5.93
CA THR A 320 -0.73 -22.33 6.86
C THR A 320 -1.71 -21.15 6.97
N ARG A 321 -1.50 -20.09 6.18
CA ARG A 321 -2.27 -18.85 6.27
C ARG A 321 -3.19 -18.67 5.07
N PHE A 322 -4.39 -18.19 5.35
CA PHE A 322 -5.45 -17.95 4.37
C PHE A 322 -5.49 -16.48 3.98
N TYR A 323 -5.55 -16.24 2.68
CA TYR A 323 -5.54 -14.93 2.07
C TYR A 323 -6.64 -14.83 1.02
N LEU A 324 -7.30 -13.68 0.94
CA LEU A 324 -7.96 -13.29 -0.30
C LEU A 324 -6.90 -12.93 -1.33
N LEU A 325 -7.24 -13.07 -2.60
CA LEU A 325 -6.35 -12.66 -3.68
C LEU A 325 -5.90 -11.19 -3.60
N CYS A 326 -6.79 -10.29 -3.13
CA CYS A 326 -6.44 -8.88 -2.94
C CYS A 326 -5.41 -8.62 -1.84
N GLU A 327 -5.21 -9.59 -0.94
CA GLU A 327 -4.29 -9.50 0.18
C GLU A 327 -2.84 -9.81 -0.22
N LEU A 328 -2.61 -10.31 -1.43
CA LEU A 328 -1.28 -10.51 -1.99
C LEU A 328 -0.63 -9.19 -2.39
N ASN A 329 0.69 -9.12 -2.21
CA ASN A 329 1.50 -8.01 -2.69
C ASN A 329 1.72 -8.11 -4.21
N MET A 330 2.20 -7.04 -4.85
CA MET A 330 2.34 -7.01 -6.30
C MET A 330 3.34 -8.04 -6.84
N SER A 331 4.40 -8.36 -6.10
CA SER A 331 5.37 -9.39 -6.53
C SER A 331 4.75 -10.78 -6.55
N GLU A 332 3.89 -11.11 -5.57
CA GLU A 332 3.16 -12.37 -5.53
C GLU A 332 2.15 -12.47 -6.68
N LEU A 333 1.47 -11.36 -7.02
CA LEU A 333 0.55 -11.31 -8.15
C LEU A 333 1.25 -11.49 -9.49
N GLU A 334 2.43 -10.90 -9.69
CA GLU A 334 3.25 -11.11 -10.89
C GLU A 334 3.64 -12.59 -11.07
N CYS A 335 4.03 -13.27 -9.96
CA CYS A 335 4.28 -14.71 -10.00
C CYS A 335 3.03 -15.50 -10.41
N LEU A 336 1.86 -15.18 -9.84
CA LEU A 336 0.60 -15.83 -10.22
C LEU A 336 0.23 -15.57 -11.68
N GLN A 337 0.54 -14.39 -12.23
CA GLN A 337 0.26 -14.07 -13.62
C GLN A 337 0.98 -15.01 -14.58
N VAL A 338 2.26 -15.29 -14.34
CA VAL A 338 3.05 -16.25 -15.14
C VAL A 338 2.43 -17.64 -15.07
N ILE A 339 1.98 -18.06 -13.88
CA ILE A 339 1.37 -19.38 -13.66
C ILE A 339 0.05 -19.52 -14.42
N PHE A 340 -0.84 -18.54 -14.31
CA PHE A 340 -2.14 -18.56 -14.99
C PHE A 340 -2.01 -18.42 -16.51
N GLN A 341 -1.00 -17.68 -17.00
CA GLN A 341 -0.65 -17.67 -18.43
C GLN A 341 -0.22 -19.07 -18.90
N TYR A 342 0.63 -19.75 -18.13
CA TYR A 342 1.07 -21.11 -18.45
C TYR A 342 -0.09 -22.10 -18.44
N LEU A 343 -0.98 -22.06 -17.43
CA LEU A 343 -2.19 -22.89 -17.40
C LEU A 343 -3.06 -22.63 -18.62
N ARG A 344 -3.34 -21.37 -18.95
CA ARG A 344 -4.16 -21.00 -20.11
C ARG A 344 -3.64 -21.61 -21.42
N ILE A 345 -2.32 -21.60 -21.63
CA ILE A 345 -1.69 -22.17 -22.84
C ILE A 345 -1.78 -23.70 -22.89
N ASN A 346 -1.69 -24.37 -21.75
CA ASN A 346 -1.62 -25.84 -21.68
C ASN A 346 -2.99 -26.51 -21.50
N THR A 347 -4.02 -25.78 -21.06
CA THR A 347 -5.35 -26.35 -20.77
C THR A 347 -6.46 -25.89 -21.70
N MET A 348 -6.23 -24.86 -22.54
CA MET A 348 -7.16 -24.43 -23.59
C MET A 348 -6.78 -24.96 -24.99
N LYS A 349 -5.94 -26.01 -25.04
CA LYS A 349 -5.82 -26.91 -26.20
C LYS A 349 -6.77 -28.08 -26.00
#